data_AF-A0A7J8NW65-F1
#
_entry.id   AF-A0A7J8NW65-F1
#
_cell.length_a   1.000
_cell.length_b   1.000
_cell.length_c   1.000
_cell.angle_alpha   90.00
_cell.angle_beta   90.00
_cell.angle_gamma   90.00
#
_symmetry.space_group_name_H-M   'P 1'
#
loop_
_entity.id
_entity.type
_entity.pdbx_description
1 polymer ?
#
loop_
_entity_poly.entity_id
_entity_poly.type
_entity_poly.pdbx_seq_one_letter_code
_entity_poly.pdbx_strand_id
1 'polypeptide(L)'
;SNERPSSPIPLVVERATKKVRKKLSNENDKVRMPNIKAKLSWKGTLLTNLPSNFEDQKDLSDDEFDVLNSNDIELLEVHDLFAKSMANTVISKPLGRSIGYCTLKGRLKNIWNLQGEFKLVDLDNDNFIVKLRYSKDYKRVLTEGP
;
A
#
# COMPACT_ATOMS: atom_id res chain seq x y z
N SER A 1 -39.79 47.38 22.60
CA SER A 1 -39.42 46.00 23.00
C SER A 1 -39.44 45.14 21.75
N ASN A 2 -38.28 44.87 21.15
CA ASN A 2 -38.17 44.06 19.92
C ASN A 2 -37.64 42.67 20.30
N GLU A 3 -38.54 41.69 20.35
CA GLU A 3 -38.20 40.28 20.47
C GLU A 3 -37.65 39.77 19.13
N ARG A 4 -36.48 39.10 19.16
CA ARG A 4 -35.94 38.37 18.02
C ARG A 4 -36.65 37.02 17.92
N PRO A 5 -37.09 36.55 16.75
CA PRO A 5 -37.50 35.17 16.60
C PRO A 5 -36.26 34.26 16.56
N SER A 6 -36.23 33.29 17.47
CA SER A 6 -35.23 32.23 17.56
C SER A 6 -35.35 31.28 16.36
N SER A 7 -34.29 31.16 15.56
CA SER A 7 -34.19 30.14 14.50
C SER A 7 -33.83 28.78 15.10
N PRO A 8 -34.49 27.67 14.72
CA PRO A 8 -34.14 26.33 15.20
C PRO A 8 -32.80 25.84 14.61
N ILE A 9 -31.99 25.21 15.44
CA ILE A 9 -30.73 24.53 15.05
C ILE A 9 -31.09 23.21 14.33
N PRO A 10 -30.58 22.93 13.12
CA PRO A 10 -30.81 21.64 12.46
C PRO A 10 -29.99 20.52 13.14
N LEU A 11 -30.67 19.46 13.59
CA LEU A 11 -30.09 18.29 14.29
C LEU A 11 -29.59 17.17 13.38
N VAL A 12 -29.39 17.41 12.08
CA VAL A 12 -28.90 16.38 11.14
C VAL A 12 -27.81 16.97 10.26
N VAL A 13 -26.56 16.55 10.46
CA VAL A 13 -25.48 16.79 9.52
C VAL A 13 -25.67 15.82 8.35
N GLU A 14 -26.49 16.21 7.37
CA GLU A 14 -26.50 15.54 6.07
C GLU A 14 -25.16 15.78 5.39
N ARG A 15 -24.32 14.74 5.36
CA ARG A 15 -23.11 14.70 4.54
C ARG A 15 -23.54 14.67 3.07
N ALA A 16 -23.68 15.84 2.45
CA ALA A 16 -23.96 15.97 1.04
C ALA A 16 -22.73 15.55 0.21
N THR A 17 -22.70 14.30 -0.27
CA THR A 17 -21.73 13.88 -1.31
C THR A 17 -22.26 14.32 -2.67
N LYS A 18 -21.76 15.44 -3.19
CA LYS A 18 -22.14 15.97 -4.51
C LYS A 18 -21.72 15.00 -5.61
N LYS A 19 -22.69 14.31 -6.21
CA LYS A 19 -22.50 13.40 -7.35
C LYS A 19 -22.35 14.23 -8.63
N VAL A 20 -21.14 14.28 -9.21
CA VAL A 20 -20.88 14.98 -10.48
C VAL A 20 -21.32 14.11 -11.66
N ARG A 21 -22.41 14.50 -12.33
CA ARG A 21 -22.85 13.88 -13.59
C ARG A 21 -22.14 14.56 -14.76
N LYS A 22 -21.24 13.84 -15.45
CA LYS A 22 -20.65 14.34 -16.70
C LYS A 22 -21.63 14.14 -17.85
N LYS A 23 -21.93 15.23 -18.57
CA LYS A 23 -22.71 15.20 -19.82
C LYS A 23 -21.86 14.57 -20.93
N LEU A 24 -22.45 13.64 -21.70
CA LEU A 24 -21.96 13.28 -23.03
C LEU A 24 -22.44 14.35 -24.02
N SER A 25 -21.56 14.80 -24.90
CA SER A 25 -21.90 15.49 -26.14
C SER A 25 -21.29 14.72 -27.31
N ASN A 26 -22.14 14.07 -28.10
CA ASN A 26 -21.89 13.75 -29.51
C ASN A 26 -22.38 14.99 -30.32
N GLU A 27 -21.93 15.33 -31.53
CA GLU A 27 -21.22 14.59 -32.59
C GLU A 27 -20.62 15.61 -33.59
N ASN A 28 -19.64 15.15 -34.39
CA ASN A 28 -19.13 15.72 -35.66
C ASN A 28 -17.93 16.68 -35.62
N ASP A 29 -16.72 16.10 -35.60
CA ASP A 29 -15.65 16.48 -36.53
C ASP A 29 -14.64 15.32 -36.74
N LYS A 30 -14.20 15.15 -37.99
CA LYS A 30 -13.42 14.01 -38.49
C LYS A 30 -11.97 13.97 -37.96
N VAL A 31 -11.58 12.77 -37.52
CA VAL A 31 -10.23 12.15 -37.52
C VAL A 31 -9.03 13.02 -37.11
N ARG A 32 -8.71 12.97 -35.82
CA ARG A 32 -7.32 12.86 -35.32
C ARG A 32 -7.38 12.12 -33.98
N MET A 33 -6.86 10.90 -33.94
CA MET A 33 -6.81 10.09 -32.70
C MET A 33 -6.07 10.86 -31.60
N PRO A 34 -6.72 11.23 -30.48
CA PRO A 34 -5.98 11.58 -29.28
C PRO A 34 -5.51 10.27 -28.66
N ASN A 35 -4.21 10.14 -28.40
CA ASN A 35 -3.65 9.08 -27.58
C ASN A 35 -4.18 9.24 -26.15
N ILE A 36 -5.36 8.70 -25.90
CA ILE A 36 -5.93 8.58 -24.57
C ILE A 36 -5.14 7.44 -23.93
N LYS A 37 -4.07 7.79 -23.21
CA LYS A 37 -3.63 6.98 -22.08
C LYS A 37 -4.85 6.88 -21.16
N ALA A 38 -5.65 5.83 -21.38
CA ALA A 38 -6.77 5.51 -20.53
C ALA A 38 -6.26 5.58 -19.09
N LYS A 39 -6.90 6.42 -18.27
CA LYS A 39 -6.52 6.56 -16.86
C LYS A 39 -6.73 5.20 -16.22
N LEU A 40 -5.65 4.43 -16.14
CA LEU A 40 -5.65 3.14 -15.48
C LEU A 40 -6.22 3.36 -14.09
N SER A 41 -7.08 2.43 -13.66
CA SER A 41 -7.41 2.33 -12.25
C SER A 41 -6.09 2.27 -11.46
N TRP A 42 -6.05 2.85 -10.28
CA TRP A 42 -4.92 2.75 -9.36
C TRP A 42 -4.39 1.30 -9.24
N LYS A 43 -5.28 0.29 -9.32
CA LYS A 43 -4.89 -1.12 -9.43
C LYS A 43 -4.14 -1.45 -10.72
N GLY A 44 -4.63 -0.97 -11.86
CA GLY A 44 -4.00 -1.17 -13.16
C GLY A 44 -2.59 -0.56 -13.22
N THR A 45 -2.38 0.62 -12.64
CA THR A 45 -1.05 1.25 -12.57
C THR A 45 -0.04 0.41 -11.79
N LEU A 46 -0.47 -0.25 -10.72
CA LEU A 46 0.41 -1.12 -9.93
C LEU A 46 0.75 -2.42 -10.66
N LEU A 47 -0.20 -2.99 -11.41
CA LEU A 47 0.00 -4.25 -12.14
C LEU A 47 0.84 -4.05 -13.42
N THR A 48 0.73 -2.91 -14.09
CA THR A 48 1.46 -2.65 -15.35
C THR A 48 2.93 -2.34 -15.16
N ASN A 49 3.32 -1.90 -13.96
CA ASN A 49 4.71 -1.57 -13.64
C ASN A 49 5.46 -2.77 -13.04
N LEU A 50 4.85 -3.95 -13.00
CA LEU A 50 5.54 -5.15 -12.57
C LEU A 50 6.41 -5.67 -13.74
N PRO A 51 7.74 -5.74 -13.58
CA PRO A 51 8.58 -6.32 -14.62
C PRO A 51 8.17 -7.78 -14.83
N SER A 52 7.93 -8.14 -16.09
CA SER A 52 7.48 -9.47 -16.54
C SER A 52 8.44 -10.63 -16.24
N ASN A 53 9.56 -10.38 -15.55
CA ASN A 53 10.59 -11.35 -15.18
C ASN A 53 10.66 -11.53 -13.65
N PHE A 54 9.53 -11.83 -13.01
CA PHE A 54 9.53 -12.22 -11.60
C PHE A 54 9.48 -13.74 -11.43
N GLU A 55 10.30 -14.42 -12.22
CA GLU A 55 10.78 -15.77 -11.97
C GLU A 55 12.31 -15.71 -11.90
N ASP A 56 12.82 -15.60 -10.69
CA ASP A 56 13.90 -16.45 -10.21
C ASP A 56 13.92 -16.36 -8.68
N GLN A 57 13.73 -17.53 -8.07
CA GLN A 57 13.77 -17.74 -6.64
C GLN A 57 15.22 -17.57 -6.15
N LYS A 58 15.62 -16.34 -5.83
CA LYS A 58 16.74 -16.10 -4.90
C LYS A 58 16.15 -15.87 -3.51
N ASP A 59 16.28 -16.89 -2.68
CA ASP A 59 16.13 -16.75 -1.24
C ASP A 59 17.14 -15.71 -0.78
N LEU A 60 16.64 -14.63 -0.16
CA LEU A 60 17.48 -13.55 0.36
C LEU A 60 18.50 -14.17 1.32
N SER A 61 19.79 -14.07 1.00
CA SER A 61 20.88 -14.42 1.92
C SER A 61 20.86 -13.42 3.09
N ASP A 62 21.24 -13.87 4.30
CA ASP A 62 21.13 -13.03 5.51
C ASP A 62 22.14 -11.88 5.51
N ASP A 63 23.15 -11.95 4.64
CA ASP A 63 24.32 -11.07 4.61
C ASP A 63 24.21 -9.95 3.55
N GLU A 64 23.16 -9.92 2.73
CA GLU A 64 22.93 -8.86 1.73
C GLU A 64 21.94 -7.81 2.27
N PHE A 65 22.25 -7.22 3.43
CA PHE A 65 21.70 -5.92 3.78
C PHE A 65 22.68 -4.88 3.26
N ASP A 66 22.32 -4.19 2.18
CA ASP A 66 23.16 -3.16 1.56
C ASP A 66 23.52 -2.08 2.60
N VAL A 67 24.68 -2.22 3.25
CA VAL A 67 25.29 -1.17 4.09
C VAL A 67 25.96 -0.21 3.12
N LEU A 68 25.36 0.95 2.92
CA LEU A 68 25.85 1.92 1.95
C LEU A 68 26.81 2.88 2.62
N ASN A 69 27.97 3.06 1.99
CA ASN A 69 28.89 4.14 2.32
C ASN A 69 28.23 5.47 1.95
N SER A 70 28.17 6.38 2.92
CA SER A 70 27.33 7.58 2.91
C SER A 70 27.69 8.66 1.87
N ASN A 71 28.61 8.38 0.95
CA ASN A 71 29.29 9.40 0.15
C ASN A 71 28.86 9.45 -1.32
N ASP A 72 28.20 8.40 -1.85
CA ASP A 72 27.94 8.25 -3.29
C ASP A 72 26.48 7.88 -3.57
N ILE A 73 25.50 8.66 -3.10
CA ILE A 73 24.10 8.40 -3.47
C ILE A 73 23.45 9.66 -4.02
N GLU A 74 23.31 9.72 -5.34
CA GLU A 74 22.40 10.67 -5.98
C GLU A 74 20.95 10.33 -5.58
N LEU A 75 20.09 11.35 -5.44
CA LEU A 75 18.73 11.18 -4.90
C LEU A 75 17.87 10.14 -5.66
N LEU A 76 18.12 9.95 -6.97
CA LEU A 76 17.46 8.90 -7.76
C LEU A 76 17.91 7.49 -7.34
N GLU A 77 19.20 7.30 -7.02
CA GLU A 77 19.74 6.02 -6.57
C GLU A 77 19.23 5.66 -5.16
N VAL A 78 19.02 6.66 -4.29
CA VAL A 78 18.44 6.44 -2.94
C VAL A 78 17.06 5.79 -3.04
N HIS A 79 16.22 6.23 -3.98
CA HIS A 79 14.85 5.74 -4.09
C HIS A 79 14.79 4.27 -4.54
N ASP A 80 15.58 3.92 -5.55
CA ASP A 80 15.61 2.54 -6.08
C ASP A 80 16.20 1.56 -5.06
N LEU A 81 17.19 2.03 -4.33
CA LEU A 81 17.81 1.31 -3.23
C LEU A 81 16.86 1.11 -2.06
N PHE A 82 16.10 2.13 -1.69
CA PHE A 82 15.04 2.01 -0.69
C PHE A 82 13.99 0.98 -1.15
N ALA A 83 13.53 1.06 -2.39
CA ALA A 83 12.59 0.11 -2.96
C ALA A 83 13.12 -1.33 -2.93
N LYS A 84 14.40 -1.52 -3.29
CA LYS A 84 15.08 -2.83 -3.20
C LYS A 84 15.15 -3.33 -1.76
N SER A 85 15.53 -2.46 -0.81
CA SER A 85 15.62 -2.81 0.61
C SER A 85 14.28 -3.22 1.23
N MET A 86 13.19 -2.64 0.72
CA MET A 86 11.81 -2.89 1.14
C MET A 86 11.14 -4.04 0.37
N ALA A 87 11.88 -4.75 -0.49
CA ALA A 87 11.37 -5.95 -1.14
C ALA A 87 10.89 -6.98 -0.11
N ASN A 88 9.82 -7.70 -0.46
CA ASN A 88 9.16 -8.72 0.37
C ASN A 88 8.71 -8.23 1.76
N THR A 89 8.41 -6.94 1.89
CA THR A 89 8.00 -6.32 3.15
C THR A 89 6.53 -5.97 3.16
N VAL A 90 5.83 -6.28 4.26
CA VAL A 90 4.39 -6.00 4.46
C VAL A 90 4.22 -5.17 5.72
N ILE A 91 3.37 -4.15 5.65
CA ILE A 91 2.95 -3.39 6.84
C ILE A 91 1.68 -4.05 7.38
N SER A 92 1.71 -4.48 8.64
CA SER A 92 0.59 -5.12 9.33
C SER A 92 0.09 -4.23 10.45
N LYS A 93 -1.24 -4.06 10.52
CA LYS A 93 -1.92 -3.35 11.60
C LYS A 93 -3.02 -4.25 12.18
N PRO A 94 -2.81 -4.86 13.35
CA PRO A 94 -3.84 -5.62 14.05
C PRO A 94 -5.05 -4.74 14.33
N LEU A 95 -6.25 -5.23 14.01
CA LEU A 95 -7.50 -4.52 14.28
C LEU A 95 -8.09 -5.01 15.60
N GLY A 96 -8.57 -4.08 16.43
CA GLY A 96 -9.22 -4.38 17.70
C GLY A 96 -8.32 -4.06 18.90
N ARG A 97 -8.05 -5.06 19.75
CA ARG A 97 -7.19 -4.86 20.92
C ARG A 97 -5.73 -4.77 20.48
N SER A 98 -4.97 -3.87 21.11
CA SER A 98 -3.53 -3.80 20.90
C SER A 98 -2.91 -5.16 21.25
N ILE A 99 -1.94 -5.58 20.42
CA ILE A 99 -1.22 -6.84 20.57
C ILE A 99 0.25 -6.50 20.70
N GLY A 100 0.88 -6.98 21.77
CA GLY A 100 2.30 -6.75 21.96
C GLY A 100 3.14 -7.51 20.91
N TYR A 101 4.33 -6.98 20.65
CA TYR A 101 5.32 -7.53 19.71
C TYR A 101 5.50 -9.05 19.82
N CYS A 102 5.77 -9.56 21.03
CA CYS A 102 6.05 -10.98 21.25
C CYS A 102 4.86 -11.87 20.86
N THR A 103 3.64 -11.44 21.19
CA THR A 103 2.42 -12.17 20.86
C THR A 103 2.16 -12.16 19.36
N LEU A 104 2.35 -11.01 18.70
CA LEU A 104 2.19 -10.91 17.25
C LEU A 104 3.22 -11.78 16.52
N LYS A 105 4.50 -11.70 16.92
CA LYS A 105 5.59 -12.52 16.38
C LYS A 105 5.29 -14.01 16.49
N GLY A 106 4.78 -14.47 17.63
CA GLY A 106 4.43 -15.88 17.83
C GLY A 106 3.24 -16.35 16.97
N ARG A 107 2.33 -15.46 16.60
CA ARG A 107 1.12 -15.80 15.83
C ARG A 107 1.29 -15.72 14.32
N LEU A 108 2.12 -14.78 13.85
CA LEU A 108 2.32 -14.48 12.42
C LEU A 108 2.64 -15.72 11.58
N LYS A 109 3.50 -16.60 12.10
CA LYS A 109 3.89 -17.83 11.38
C LYS A 109 2.70 -18.74 11.08
N ASN A 110 1.78 -18.86 12.04
CA ASN A 110 0.61 -19.72 11.91
C ASN A 110 -0.51 -19.06 11.10
N ILE A 111 -0.78 -17.78 11.34
CA ILE A 111 -1.82 -17.02 10.63
C ILE A 111 -1.54 -17.01 9.13
N TRP A 112 -0.29 -16.75 8.74
CA TRP A 112 0.10 -16.67 7.34
C TRP A 112 0.71 -17.95 6.78
N ASN A 113 0.74 -19.04 7.56
CA ASN A 113 1.35 -20.32 7.19
C ASN A 113 2.77 -20.18 6.58
N LEU A 114 3.63 -19.36 7.22
CA LEU A 114 4.95 -18.99 6.70
C LEU A 114 5.88 -20.21 6.63
N GLN A 115 6.48 -20.44 5.47
CA GLN A 115 7.47 -21.50 5.27
C GLN A 115 8.84 -21.06 5.78
N GLY A 116 9.20 -19.80 5.55
CA GLY A 116 10.48 -19.21 5.94
C GLY A 116 10.44 -18.45 7.25
N GLU A 117 11.61 -17.93 7.61
CA GLU A 117 11.77 -16.95 8.68
C GLU A 117 11.33 -15.55 8.23
N PHE A 118 11.08 -14.69 9.21
CA PHE A 118 10.73 -13.30 8.98
C PHE A 118 11.31 -12.40 10.07
N LYS A 119 11.56 -11.14 9.71
CA LYS A 119 11.95 -10.08 10.63
C LYS A 119 10.71 -9.24 10.93
N LEU A 120 10.45 -8.98 12.21
CA LEU A 120 9.35 -8.13 12.68
C LEU A 120 9.97 -6.91 13.35
N VAL A 121 9.56 -5.73 12.90
CA VAL A 121 9.94 -4.44 13.48
C VAL A 121 8.65 -3.76 13.97
N ASP A 122 8.67 -3.36 15.23
CA ASP A 122 7.59 -2.58 15.84
C ASP A 122 7.70 -1.12 15.39
N LEU A 123 6.57 -0.52 15.03
CA LEU A 123 6.44 0.91 14.76
C LEU A 123 5.46 1.50 15.75
N ASP A 124 5.45 2.83 15.86
CA ASP A 124 4.45 3.52 16.66
C ASP A 124 3.01 3.28 16.14
N ASN A 125 2.05 3.38 17.08
CA ASN A 125 0.61 3.25 16.84
C ASN A 125 0.15 1.86 16.38
N ASP A 126 0.69 0.81 17.01
CA ASP A 126 0.35 -0.61 16.75
C ASP A 126 0.52 -1.01 15.27
N ASN A 127 1.51 -0.42 14.59
CA ASN A 127 1.86 -0.81 13.23
C ASN A 127 3.13 -1.65 13.28
N PHE A 128 3.24 -2.62 12.39
CA PHE A 128 4.39 -3.51 12.36
C PHE A 128 4.88 -3.66 10.93
N ILE A 129 6.20 -3.67 10.76
CA ILE A 129 6.84 -4.03 9.50
C ILE A 129 7.23 -5.51 9.58
N VAL A 130 6.74 -6.30 8.63
CA VAL A 130 7.11 -7.70 8.48
C VAL A 130 7.93 -7.87 7.22
N LYS A 131 9.21 -8.18 7.35
CA LYS A 131 10.09 -8.51 6.23
C LYS A 131 10.20 -10.02 6.10
N LEU A 132 9.68 -10.55 5.01
CA LEU A 132 9.62 -11.99 4.73
C LEU A 132 10.89 -12.41 3.97
N ARG A 133 11.48 -13.53 4.39
CA ARG A 133 12.68 -14.03 3.69
C ARG A 133 12.37 -14.55 2.29
N TYR A 134 11.23 -15.22 2.14
CA TYR A 134 10.84 -15.84 0.88
C TYR A 134 9.79 -15.01 0.15
N SER A 135 10.06 -14.76 -1.13
CA SER A 135 9.11 -14.12 -2.05
C SER A 135 7.80 -14.90 -2.18
N LYS A 136 7.86 -16.23 -2.07
CA LYS A 136 6.67 -17.09 -2.05
C LYS A 136 5.74 -16.81 -0.87
N ASP A 137 6.31 -16.65 0.33
CA ASP A 137 5.55 -16.27 1.52
C ASP A 137 4.96 -14.86 1.37
N TYR A 138 5.73 -13.92 0.81
CA TYR A 138 5.24 -12.57 0.52
C TYR A 138 4.04 -12.56 -0.43
N LYS A 139 4.13 -13.27 -1.56
CA LYS A 139 3.03 -13.41 -2.51
C LYS A 139 1.81 -14.00 -1.81
N ARG A 140 1.99 -15.08 -1.03
CA ARG A 140 0.89 -15.73 -0.29
C ARG A 140 0.20 -14.77 0.68
N VAL A 141 0.96 -14.04 1.50
CA VAL A 141 0.40 -13.07 2.46
C VAL A 141 -0.46 -12.02 1.76
N LEU A 142 -0.03 -11.54 0.59
CA LEU A 142 -0.79 -10.54 -0.17
C LEU A 142 -2.03 -11.09 -0.88
N THR A 143 -2.01 -12.36 -1.30
CA THR A 143 -3.10 -12.95 -2.10
C THR A 143 -4.14 -13.68 -1.26
N GLU A 144 -3.69 -14.41 -0.23
CA GLU A 144 -4.54 -15.28 0.58
C GLU A 144 -4.99 -14.59 1.88
N GLY A 145 -4.22 -13.61 2.36
CA GLY A 145 -4.52 -12.92 3.62
C GLY A 145 -4.31 -13.81 4.85
N PRO A 146 -4.61 -13.27 6.05
CA PRO A 146 -4.74 -14.04 7.28
C PRO A 146 -6.03 -14.88 7.35
#